data_AF-A0A2R6QYP7-F1
#
_entry.id   AF-A0A2R6QYP7-F1
#
_cell.length_a   1.000
_cell.length_b   1.000
_cell.length_c   1.000
_cell.angle_alpha   90.00
_cell.angle_beta   90.00
_cell.angle_gamma   90.00
#
_symmetry.space_group_name_H-M   'P 1'
#
loop_
_entity.id
_entity.type
_entity.pdbx_description
1 polymer ?
#
loop_
_entity_poly.entity_id
_entity_poly.type
_entity_poly.pdbx_seq_one_letter_code
_entity_poly.pdbx_strand_id
1 'polypeptide(L)'
;MPIDVSKSQAMIASEAIPILQMLVKTCPPSFHDRADSLLHCLPGCLTVTIKRGSSLKQVMGGTNAFCRLTIGNGPPRQTQVVSNSTSPEWKEGFTWAFDVPPKGQKLHILCKSKSTFGKTSLGRVTIQIDKVVSEGVYSGLFSLNHDSNKDGTSRTLEIEINWSNRISNESV
;
A
#
# COMPACT_ATOMS: atom_id res chain seq x y z
N MET A 1 22.38 -13.93 -29.17
CA MET A 1 21.81 -12.99 -28.19
C MET A 1 20.31 -13.27 -28.13
N PRO A 2 19.73 -13.65 -26.98
CA PRO A 2 18.30 -13.92 -26.91
C PRO A 2 17.55 -12.60 -26.89
N ILE A 3 16.60 -12.43 -27.81
CA ILE A 3 15.66 -11.32 -27.83
C ILE A 3 14.85 -11.43 -26.53
N ASP A 4 14.84 -10.35 -25.74
CA ASP A 4 14.05 -10.21 -24.52
C ASP A 4 12.57 -10.21 -24.89
N VAL A 5 11.99 -11.41 -25.05
CA VAL A 5 10.60 -11.64 -25.46
C VAL A 5 9.63 -10.82 -24.60
N SER A 6 9.96 -10.60 -23.33
CA SER A 6 9.24 -9.78 -22.36
C SER A 6 9.12 -8.31 -22.78
N LYS A 7 10.20 -7.70 -23.29
CA LYS A 7 10.21 -6.30 -23.75
C LYS A 7 9.44 -6.14 -25.04
N SER A 8 9.59 -7.11 -25.96
CA SER A 8 8.82 -7.13 -27.21
C SER A 8 7.33 -7.30 -26.95
N GLN A 9 6.92 -8.17 -26.01
CA GLN A 9 5.51 -8.32 -25.62
C GLN A 9 4.95 -7.05 -24.96
N ALA A 10 5.71 -6.37 -24.10
CA ALA A 10 5.28 -5.12 -23.47
C ALA A 10 5.09 -3.98 -24.48
N MET A 11 5.97 -3.89 -25.49
CA MET A 11 5.88 -2.90 -26.57
C MET A 11 4.64 -3.18 -27.45
N ILE A 12 4.42 -4.43 -27.84
CA ILE A 12 3.24 -4.84 -28.62
C ILE A 12 1.94 -4.62 -27.84
N ALA A 13 1.93 -4.88 -26.53
CA ALA A 13 0.78 -4.60 -25.67
C ALA A 13 0.48 -3.09 -25.60
N SER A 14 1.51 -2.24 -25.53
CA SER A 14 1.33 -0.78 -25.47
C SER A 14 0.68 -0.19 -26.72
N GLU A 15 0.94 -0.77 -27.89
CA GLU A 15 0.33 -0.37 -29.16
C GLU A 15 -1.10 -0.91 -29.32
N ALA A 16 -1.43 -2.03 -28.68
CA ALA A 16 -2.75 -2.64 -28.73
C ALA A 16 -3.76 -2.03 -27.74
N ILE A 17 -3.32 -1.41 -26.64
CA ILE A 17 -4.20 -0.76 -25.64
C ILE A 17 -5.17 0.28 -26.24
N PRO A 18 -4.73 1.26 -27.08
CA PRO A 18 -5.66 2.24 -27.64
C PRO A 18 -6.66 1.62 -28.63
N ILE A 19 -6.27 0.54 -29.33
CA ILE A 19 -7.16 -0.20 -30.23
C ILE A 19 -8.22 -0.95 -29.43
N LEU A 20 -7.81 -1.61 -28.33
CA LEU A 20 -8.74 -2.24 -27.40
C LEU A 20 -9.71 -1.21 -26.82
N GLN A 21 -9.25 -0.05 -26.35
CA GLN A 21 -10.10 1.03 -25.84
C GLN A 21 -11.10 1.55 -26.88
N MET A 22 -10.73 1.58 -28.17
CA MET A 22 -11.61 1.96 -29.27
C MET A 22 -12.66 0.87 -29.58
N LEU A 23 -12.27 -0.41 -29.49
CA LEU A 23 -13.16 -1.54 -29.68
C LEU A 23 -14.18 -1.68 -28.54
N VAL A 24 -13.81 -1.34 -27.31
CA VAL A 24 -14.75 -1.23 -26.19
C VAL A 24 -15.88 -0.28 -26.57
N LYS A 25 -15.57 0.95 -27.01
CA LYS A 25 -16.59 1.97 -27.35
C LYS A 25 -17.54 1.60 -28.49
N THR A 26 -17.24 0.59 -29.30
CA THR A 26 -17.99 0.25 -30.52
C THR A 26 -18.73 -1.08 -30.45
N CYS A 27 -18.61 -1.83 -29.35
CA CYS A 27 -19.13 -3.20 -29.21
C CYS A 27 -20.34 -3.29 -28.25
N PRO A 28 -21.18 -4.35 -28.34
CA PRO A 28 -22.33 -4.55 -27.46
C PRO A 28 -21.92 -4.65 -25.97
N PRO A 29 -22.83 -4.34 -25.02
CA PRO A 29 -22.51 -4.22 -23.59
C PRO A 29 -21.86 -5.46 -22.95
N SER A 30 -22.04 -6.65 -23.53
CA SER A 30 -21.37 -7.89 -23.12
C SER A 30 -19.85 -7.89 -23.33
N PHE A 31 -19.31 -7.01 -24.18
CA PHE A 31 -17.87 -6.87 -24.43
C PHE A 31 -17.21 -5.82 -23.53
N HIS A 32 -17.98 -4.84 -23.03
CA HIS A 32 -17.51 -3.87 -22.03
C HIS A 32 -17.08 -4.59 -20.76
N ASP A 33 -17.89 -5.53 -20.25
CA ASP A 33 -17.54 -6.30 -19.04
C ASP A 33 -16.24 -7.08 -19.20
N ARG A 34 -15.98 -7.65 -20.39
CA ARG A 34 -14.75 -8.40 -20.66
C ARG A 34 -13.53 -7.47 -20.78
N ALA A 35 -13.69 -6.32 -21.43
CA ALA A 35 -12.59 -5.37 -21.55
C ALA A 35 -12.30 -4.61 -20.24
N ASP A 36 -13.33 -4.26 -19.46
CA ASP A 36 -13.17 -3.74 -18.10
C ASP A 36 -12.54 -4.78 -17.19
N SER A 37 -12.89 -6.06 -17.33
CA SER A 37 -12.21 -7.16 -16.63
C SER A 37 -10.73 -7.25 -17.01
N LEU A 38 -10.38 -7.11 -18.30
CA LEU A 38 -8.99 -7.12 -18.76
C LEU A 38 -8.21 -5.90 -18.27
N LEU A 39 -8.82 -4.71 -18.27
CA LEU A 39 -8.26 -3.48 -17.69
C LEU A 39 -8.12 -3.58 -16.17
N HIS A 40 -9.03 -4.30 -15.51
CA HIS A 40 -8.99 -4.62 -14.08
C HIS A 40 -8.01 -5.73 -13.73
N CYS A 41 -7.41 -6.41 -14.70
CA CYS A 41 -6.36 -7.42 -14.51
C CYS A 41 -4.97 -6.88 -14.87
N LEU A 42 -4.83 -5.57 -15.11
CA LEU A 42 -3.53 -5.00 -15.43
C LEU A 42 -2.60 -5.07 -14.22
N PRO A 43 -1.35 -5.52 -14.41
CA PRO A 43 -0.37 -5.51 -13.35
C PRO A 43 -0.09 -4.08 -12.91
N GLY A 44 0.14 -3.92 -11.61
CA GLY A 44 0.39 -2.62 -11.03
C GLY A 44 1.16 -2.70 -9.72
N CYS A 45 1.62 -1.54 -9.29
CA CYS A 45 2.39 -1.37 -8.07
C CYS A 45 1.59 -0.58 -7.04
N LEU A 46 1.40 -1.17 -5.86
CA LEU A 46 0.89 -0.47 -4.69
C LEU A 46 2.06 0.06 -3.89
N THR A 47 2.16 1.37 -3.76
CA THR A 47 3.16 2.03 -2.92
C THR A 47 2.49 2.58 -1.67
N VAL A 48 2.90 2.11 -0.49
CA VAL A 48 2.45 2.62 0.81
C VAL A 48 3.59 3.38 1.47
N THR A 49 3.37 4.66 1.75
CA THR A 49 4.30 5.53 2.44
C THR A 49 3.80 5.83 3.85
N ILE A 50 4.60 5.46 4.85
CA ILE A 50 4.34 5.82 6.25
C ILE A 50 5.12 7.10 6.56
N LYS A 51 4.40 8.22 6.70
CA LYS A 51 5.03 9.53 6.93
C LYS A 51 5.46 9.67 8.38
N ARG A 52 4.49 9.71 9.30
CA ARG A 52 4.74 9.91 10.73
C ARG A 52 3.64 9.35 11.62
N GLY A 53 4.01 9.01 12.85
CA GLY A 53 3.09 8.72 13.93
C GLY A 53 2.94 9.95 14.81
N SER A 54 1.76 10.15 15.42
CA SER A 54 1.50 11.23 16.36
C SER A 54 0.92 10.67 17.67
N SER A 55 1.39 11.22 18.79
CA SER A 55 0.92 10.86 20.13
C SER A 55 1.10 9.37 20.47
N LEU A 56 2.15 8.73 19.95
CA LEU A 56 2.50 7.33 20.22
C LEU A 56 3.17 7.16 21.58
N LYS A 57 2.61 7.74 22.65
CA LYS A 57 3.19 7.76 23.99
C LYS A 57 3.04 6.39 24.66
N GLN A 58 4.08 5.93 25.35
CA GLN A 58 3.98 4.82 26.31
C GLN A 58 3.94 5.35 27.74
N VAL A 59 3.51 4.48 28.67
CA VAL A 59 3.33 4.79 30.10
C VAL A 59 4.63 5.32 30.75
N MET A 60 5.80 4.96 30.24
CA MET A 60 7.09 5.53 30.67
C MET A 60 7.97 5.92 29.48
N GLY A 61 8.19 7.23 29.31
CA GLY A 61 9.21 7.80 28.43
C GLY A 61 8.88 7.85 26.93
N GLY A 62 9.91 8.18 26.13
CA GLY A 62 9.86 8.12 24.67
C GLY A 62 9.79 6.67 24.17
N THR A 63 9.35 6.48 22.93
CA THR A 63 9.06 5.13 22.41
C THR A 63 9.98 4.77 21.26
N ASN A 64 10.22 3.46 21.10
CA ASN A 64 11.03 2.93 20.01
C ASN A 64 10.10 2.37 18.94
N ALA A 65 9.44 3.28 18.22
CA ALA A 65 8.34 2.94 17.36
C ALA A 65 8.79 2.44 15.98
N PHE A 66 8.11 1.42 15.49
CA PHE A 66 8.19 0.95 14.11
C PHE A 66 6.81 0.43 13.68
N CYS A 67 6.50 0.49 12.39
CA CYS A 67 5.26 -0.04 11.85
C CYS A 67 5.55 -1.20 10.90
N ARG A 68 4.80 -2.29 11.07
CA ARG A 68 4.81 -3.45 10.19
C ARG A 68 3.60 -3.42 9.30
N LEU A 69 3.83 -3.52 8.00
CA LEU A 69 2.82 -3.50 6.95
C LEU A 69 2.68 -4.91 6.37
N THR A 70 1.45 -5.38 6.24
CA THR A 70 1.11 -6.64 5.59
C THR A 70 -0.10 -6.43 4.70
N ILE A 71 -0.04 -6.91 3.46
CA ILE A 71 -1.14 -6.83 2.50
C ILE A 71 -1.49 -8.23 2.01
N GLY A 72 -2.73 -8.67 2.26
CA GLY A 72 -3.18 -10.03 1.90
C GLY A 72 -2.20 -11.11 2.37
N ASN A 73 -1.76 -11.95 1.42
CA ASN A 73 -0.73 -12.98 1.63
C ASN A 73 0.68 -12.54 1.18
N GLY A 74 0.86 -11.25 0.88
CA GLY A 74 2.14 -10.70 0.45
C GLY A 74 3.20 -10.68 1.56
N PRO A 75 4.49 -10.52 1.19
CA PRO A 75 5.58 -10.46 2.16
C PRO A 75 5.39 -9.25 3.09
N PRO A 76 5.54 -9.44 4.41
CA PRO A 76 5.44 -8.35 5.37
C PRO A 76 6.64 -7.40 5.22
N ARG A 77 6.38 -6.11 5.23
CA ARG A 77 7.42 -5.06 5.24
C ARG A 77 7.36 -4.31 6.56
N GLN A 78 8.45 -3.66 6.97
CA GLN A 78 8.50 -2.90 8.21
C GLN A 78 9.39 -1.68 8.06
N THR A 79 9.05 -0.60 8.76
CA THR A 79 9.86 0.61 8.85
C THR A 79 11.08 0.41 9.72
N GLN A 80 12.01 1.36 9.65
CA GLN A 80 13.05 1.50 10.65
C GLN A 80 12.45 1.80 12.03
N VAL A 81 13.25 1.51 13.06
CA VAL A 81 12.89 1.78 14.44
C VAL A 81 13.36 3.19 14.78
N VAL A 82 12.43 4.09 15.08
CA VAL A 82 12.74 5.44 15.56
C VAL A 82 12.67 5.42 17.08
N SER A 83 13.82 5.62 17.73
CA SER A 83 13.94 5.56 19.19
C SER A 83 13.66 6.87 19.88
N ASN A 84 13.18 6.77 21.13
CA ASN A 84 12.97 7.90 22.05
C ASN A 84 12.09 9.03 21.49
N SER A 85 11.07 8.68 20.71
CA SER A 85 10.13 9.64 20.12
C SER A 85 8.68 9.29 20.44
N THR A 86 7.87 10.31 20.70
CA THR A 86 6.41 10.22 20.84
C THR A 86 5.69 10.52 19.52
N SER A 87 6.40 11.11 18.56
CA SER A 87 5.92 11.41 17.21
C SER A 87 7.02 11.03 16.19
N PRO A 88 7.26 9.73 15.98
CA PRO A 88 8.29 9.25 15.06
C PRO A 88 7.97 9.66 13.62
N GLU A 89 8.97 10.16 12.90
CA GLU A 89 8.90 10.40 11.46
C GLU A 89 9.71 9.32 10.76
N TRP A 90 9.06 8.53 9.90
CA TRP A 90 9.73 7.50 9.11
C TRP A 90 9.95 7.99 7.68
N LYS A 91 8.90 8.55 7.05
CA LYS A 91 8.90 8.96 5.63
C LYS A 91 9.37 7.83 4.71
N GLU A 92 9.02 6.59 5.06
CA GLU A 92 9.43 5.38 4.34
C GLU A 92 8.31 4.89 3.43
N GLY A 93 8.65 4.64 2.16
CA GLY A 93 7.77 4.09 1.14
C GLY A 93 8.06 2.61 0.88
N PHE A 94 7.01 1.81 0.76
CA PHE A 94 7.07 0.39 0.47
C PHE A 94 6.24 0.06 -0.76
N THR A 95 6.85 -0.56 -1.76
CA THR A 95 6.17 -0.93 -3.00
C THR A 95 5.97 -2.44 -3.07
N TRP A 96 4.77 -2.85 -3.46
CA TRP A 96 4.43 -4.23 -3.82
C TRP A 96 3.99 -4.25 -5.27
N ALA A 97 4.65 -5.07 -6.07
CA ALA A 97 4.21 -5.40 -7.41
C ALA A 97 3.13 -6.49 -7.33
N PHE A 98 2.05 -6.31 -8.07
CA PHE A 98 0.99 -7.28 -8.19
C PHE A 98 0.70 -7.50 -9.68
N ASP A 99 0.58 -8.77 -10.08
CA ASP A 99 0.18 -9.12 -11.45
C ASP A 99 -1.27 -8.74 -11.73
N VAL A 100 -2.10 -8.74 -10.68
CA VAL A 100 -3.52 -8.35 -10.72
C VAL A 100 -3.77 -7.39 -9.55
N PRO A 101 -4.53 -6.29 -9.73
CA PRO A 101 -4.83 -5.36 -8.67
C PRO A 101 -5.45 -6.07 -7.46
N PRO A 102 -4.95 -5.84 -6.23
CA PRO A 102 -5.40 -6.53 -5.03
C PRO A 102 -6.75 -5.97 -4.52
N LYS A 103 -7.77 -5.92 -5.39
CA LYS A 103 -9.15 -5.54 -5.05
C LYS A 103 -9.72 -6.50 -4.00
N GLY A 104 -10.51 -5.98 -3.07
CA GLY A 104 -11.00 -6.74 -1.90
C GLY A 104 -9.96 -7.07 -0.82
N GLN A 105 -8.66 -6.83 -1.03
CA GLN A 105 -7.66 -7.04 0.02
C GLN A 105 -7.62 -5.87 1.03
N LYS A 106 -7.10 -6.18 2.22
CA LYS A 106 -6.90 -5.21 3.30
C LYS A 106 -5.42 -5.06 3.57
N LEU A 107 -4.99 -3.82 3.72
CA LEU A 107 -3.66 -3.47 4.21
C LEU A 107 -3.72 -3.34 5.73
N HIS A 108 -2.97 -4.18 6.41
CA HIS A 108 -2.83 -4.19 7.85
C HIS A 108 -1.54 -3.49 8.23
N ILE A 109 -1.65 -2.43 9.02
CA ILE A 109 -0.52 -1.67 9.53
C ILE A 109 -0.55 -1.79 11.05
N LEU A 110 0.50 -2.40 11.59
CA LEU A 110 0.63 -2.66 13.02
C LEU A 110 1.84 -1.89 13.54
N CYS A 111 1.57 -0.83 14.31
CA CYS A 111 2.62 -0.05 14.94
C CYS A 111 2.95 -0.65 16.30
N LYS A 112 4.24 -0.84 16.55
CA LYS A 112 4.80 -1.47 17.74
C LYS A 112 5.92 -0.63 18.30
N SER A 113 6.15 -0.74 19.60
CA SER A 113 7.32 -0.19 20.27
C SER A 113 8.25 -1.34 20.67
N LYS A 114 9.55 -1.21 20.36
CA LYS A 114 10.59 -2.16 20.75
C LYS A 114 11.28 -1.66 22.03
N SER A 115 10.87 -2.16 23.18
CA SER A 115 11.51 -1.87 24.47
C SER A 115 12.48 -2.98 24.88
N THR A 116 13.32 -2.72 25.89
CA THR A 116 14.19 -3.71 26.54
C THR A 116 13.39 -4.89 27.10
N PHE A 117 12.16 -4.65 27.54
CA PHE A 117 11.24 -5.66 28.07
C PHE A 117 10.40 -6.38 27.00
N GLY A 118 10.67 -6.14 25.71
CA GLY A 118 9.97 -6.80 24.60
C GLY A 118 9.23 -5.84 23.67
N LYS A 119 8.36 -6.40 22.81
CA LYS A 119 7.61 -5.65 21.81
C LYS A 119 6.17 -5.41 22.28
N THR A 120 5.80 -4.16 22.47
CA THR A 120 4.43 -3.77 22.83
C THR A 120 3.70 -3.23 21.60
N SER A 121 2.44 -3.60 21.42
CA SER A 121 1.60 -3.05 20.35
C SER A 121 1.18 -1.62 20.71
N LEU A 122 1.39 -0.65 19.82
CA LEU A 122 0.94 0.73 20.00
C LEU A 122 -0.47 0.94 19.41
N GLY A 123 -0.80 0.16 18.39
CA GLY A 123 -2.11 0.17 17.75
C GLY A 123 -2.07 -0.41 16.33
N ARG A 124 -3.24 -0.62 15.76
CA ARG A 124 -3.44 -1.17 14.41
C ARG A 124 -4.32 -0.25 13.57
N VAL A 125 -3.99 -0.16 12.29
CA VAL A 125 -4.81 0.45 11.25
C VAL A 125 -5.08 -0.63 10.21
N THR A 126 -6.30 -0.68 9.68
CA THR A 126 -6.68 -1.55 8.57
C THR A 126 -7.35 -0.72 7.51
N ILE A 127 -6.79 -0.71 6.30
CA ILE A 127 -7.26 0.08 5.16
C ILE A 127 -7.71 -0.87 4.06
N GLN A 128 -8.88 -0.63 3.48
CA GLN A 128 -9.35 -1.36 2.32
C GLN A 128 -8.68 -0.83 1.07
N ILE A 129 -8.02 -1.72 0.31
CA ILE A 129 -7.27 -1.34 -0.89
C ILE A 129 -8.20 -1.08 -2.09
N ASP A 130 -9.44 -1.55 -2.03
CA ASP A 130 -10.43 -1.39 -3.08
C ASP A 130 -10.62 0.07 -3.54
N LYS A 131 -10.69 0.98 -2.55
CA LYS A 131 -10.78 2.42 -2.79
C LYS A 131 -9.51 2.98 -3.45
N VAL A 132 -8.34 2.53 -3.00
CA VAL A 132 -7.05 2.98 -3.53
C VAL A 132 -6.85 2.54 -4.97
N VAL A 133 -7.24 1.31 -5.31
CA VAL A 133 -7.14 0.80 -6.68
C VAL A 133 -8.09 1.54 -7.62
N SER A 134 -9.25 1.97 -7.12
CA SER A 134 -10.26 2.69 -7.91
C SER A 134 -9.95 4.19 -8.06
N GLU A 135 -9.47 4.84 -7.00
CA GLU A 135 -9.17 6.29 -6.98
C GLU A 135 -7.71 6.61 -7.34
N GLY A 136 -6.82 5.61 -7.35
CA GLY A 136 -5.39 5.74 -7.65
C GLY A 136 -4.55 6.27 -6.49
N VAL A 137 -5.08 7.16 -5.64
CA VAL A 137 -4.37 7.71 -4.49
C VAL A 137 -5.28 7.76 -3.27
N TYR A 138 -4.72 7.42 -2.11
CA TYR A 138 -5.40 7.50 -0.83
C TYR A 138 -4.43 7.93 0.27
N SER A 139 -4.66 9.11 0.83
CA SER A 139 -3.81 9.68 1.88
C SER A 139 -4.63 10.25 3.01
N GLY A 140 -4.14 10.15 4.24
CA GLY A 140 -4.80 10.73 5.38
C GLY A 140 -4.16 10.40 6.73
N LEU A 141 -4.76 10.96 7.78
CA LEU A 141 -4.45 10.65 9.17
C LEU A 141 -5.41 9.56 9.66
N PHE A 142 -4.86 8.41 10.04
CA PHE A 142 -5.61 7.26 10.53
C PHE A 142 -5.47 7.13 12.04
N SER A 143 -6.58 7.00 12.74
CA SER A 143 -6.58 6.67 14.16
C SER A 143 -6.13 5.23 14.36
N LEU A 144 -5.17 5.03 15.25
CA LEU A 144 -4.66 3.72 15.62
C LEU A 144 -5.62 3.07 16.64
N ASN A 145 -6.27 1.98 16.24
CA ASN A 145 -7.12 1.22 17.14
C ASN A 145 -6.26 0.41 18.12
N HIS A 146 -6.47 0.58 19.42
CA HIS A 146 -5.73 -0.11 20.47
C HIS A 146 -6.69 -0.60 21.56
N ASP A 147 -6.57 -1.87 21.96
CA ASP A 147 -7.47 -2.52 22.92
C ASP A 147 -7.43 -1.89 24.32
N SER A 148 -6.31 -1.31 24.73
CA SER A 148 -6.17 -0.68 26.05
C SER A 148 -6.29 0.84 25.99
N ASN A 149 -7.30 1.36 25.29
CA ASN A 149 -7.57 2.79 25.20
C ASN A 149 -8.09 3.35 26.56
N LYS A 150 -7.20 3.37 27.56
CA LYS A 150 -7.47 3.89 28.91
C LYS A 150 -7.21 5.39 29.04
N ASP A 151 -6.50 6.01 28.10
CA ASP A 151 -5.98 7.38 28.27
C ASP A 151 -6.66 8.46 27.41
N GLY A 152 -7.66 8.12 26.59
CA GLY A 152 -8.37 9.12 25.76
C GLY A 152 -7.49 9.84 24.72
N THR A 153 -6.21 9.51 24.59
CA THR A 153 -5.30 10.10 23.60
C THR A 153 -5.50 9.45 22.24
N SER A 154 -6.00 10.21 21.28
CA SER A 154 -6.12 9.79 19.88
C SER A 154 -4.72 9.64 19.26
N ARG A 155 -4.21 8.40 19.24
CA ARG A 155 -2.99 8.03 18.51
C ARG A 155 -3.30 8.03 17.03
N THR A 156 -2.55 8.77 16.22
CA THR A 156 -2.79 8.85 14.77
C THR A 156 -1.54 8.51 13.98
N LEU A 157 -1.74 8.03 12.75
CA LEU A 157 -0.70 7.65 11.81
C LEU A 157 -0.99 8.28 10.45
N GLU A 158 -0.03 9.03 9.93
CA GLU A 158 -0.13 9.66 8.61
C GLU A 158 0.39 8.70 7.55
N ILE A 159 -0.48 8.34 6.62
CA ILE A 159 -0.24 7.31 5.62
C ILE A 159 -0.66 7.85 4.26
N GLU A 160 0.15 7.54 3.26
CA GLU A 160 -0.14 7.80 1.86
C GLU A 160 -0.02 6.49 1.09
N ILE A 161 -1.01 6.20 0.25
CA ILE A 161 -1.07 5.00 -0.56
C ILE A 161 -1.31 5.41 -2.00
N ASN A 162 -0.55 4.86 -2.93
CA ASN A 162 -0.68 5.10 -4.35
C ASN A 162 -0.76 3.75 -5.07
N TRP A 163 -1.74 3.62 -5.96
CA TRP A 163 -1.84 2.52 -6.90
C TRP A 163 -1.47 3.03 -8.29
N SER A 164 -0.51 2.36 -8.94
CA SER A 164 -0.07 2.70 -10.29
C SER A 164 -0.08 1.47 -11.19
N ASN A 165 -0.71 1.57 -12.36
CA ASN A 165 -0.71 0.51 -13.38
C ASN A 165 0.60 0.46 -14.19
N ARG A 166 1.59 1.27 -13.81
CA ARG A 166 2.95 1.15 -14.35
C ARG A 166 3.70 0.22 -13.42
N ILE A 167 4.01 -0.99 -13.90
CA ILE A 167 5.13 -1.73 -13.34
C ILE A 167 6.31 -0.77 -13.42
N SER A 168 6.93 -0.46 -12.27
CA SER A 168 8.15 0.34 -12.24
C SER A 168 9.10 -0.27 -13.26
N ASN A 169 9.35 0.44 -14.36
CA ASN A 169 10.49 0.16 -15.20
C ASN A 169 11.72 0.46 -14.35
N GLU A 170 12.15 -0.50 -13.54
CA GLU A 170 13.49 -0.49 -12.97
C GLU A 170 14.44 -0.84 -14.11
N SER A 171 14.77 0.18 -14.89
CA SER A 171 15.98 0.21 -15.70
C SER A 171 17.08 0.80 -14.84
N VAL A 172 18.06 -0.01 -14.44
CA VAL A 172 19.45 0.00 -14.96
C VAL A 172 20.07 -1.37 -14.66
#